data_AF-A0A7S3HWQ7-F1
#
_entry.id   AF-A0A7S3HWQ7-F1
#
_cell.length_a   1.000
_cell.length_b   1.000
_cell.length_c   1.000
_cell.angle_alpha   90.00
_cell.angle_beta   90.00
_cell.angle_gamma   90.00
#
_symmetry.space_group_name_H-M   'P 1'
#
loop_
_entity.id
_entity.type
_entity.pdbx_description
1 polymer ?
#
loop_
_entity_poly.entity_id
_entity_poly.type
_entity_poly.pdbx_seq_one_letter_code
_entity_poly.pdbx_strand_id
1 'polypeptide(L)'
;MCVLFKKEGNVWREIGKTEVIMDNLDPKWVKNFEVPYHFEKREYYRVVIYDIDDFNNLNNFEGHDLVGAVEFAIHEVVTAANHTLEKRLDCAERAAGQSGTVKIIADEKEGLNNEEINFNLSGQFSSGDGYNFFFVHKFMGPNNFKPVYKSEITSCVNGSFTWNLVSVLTSEIANEDPEREIRIEFFKSQKSGKHVNLGYMSCNLAQLREGMVEFQLMGRQKNQ
;
A
#
# COMPACT_ATOMS: atom_id res chain seq x y z
N MET A 1 -9.08 7.87 2.74
CA MET A 1 -9.62 6.49 2.61
C MET A 1 -10.01 6.23 1.16
N CYS A 2 -9.92 4.99 0.68
CA CYS A 2 -10.39 4.59 -0.64
C CYS A 2 -11.55 3.59 -0.54
N VAL A 3 -12.57 3.74 -1.39
CA VAL A 3 -13.76 2.89 -1.47
C VAL A 3 -13.83 2.30 -2.88
N LEU A 4 -14.01 0.98 -2.97
CA LEU A 4 -14.17 0.28 -4.23
C LEU A 4 -15.65 -0.08 -4.45
N PHE A 5 -16.16 0.25 -5.64
CA PHE A 5 -17.48 -0.14 -6.10
C PHE A 5 -17.38 -1.02 -7.35
N LYS A 6 -18.32 -1.94 -7.51
CA LYS A 6 -18.53 -2.74 -8.73
C LYS A 6 -19.83 -2.36 -9.40
N LYS A 7 -19.83 -2.30 -10.73
CA LYS A 7 -21.04 -2.05 -11.52
C LYS A 7 -21.85 -3.33 -11.67
N GLU A 8 -23.08 -3.33 -11.17
CA GLU A 8 -24.07 -4.40 -11.35
C GLU A 8 -25.29 -3.82 -12.09
N GLY A 9 -25.38 -4.07 -13.40
CA GLY A 9 -26.36 -3.41 -14.26
C GLY A 9 -26.11 -1.90 -14.35
N ASN A 10 -27.08 -1.12 -13.86
CA ASN A 10 -27.00 0.35 -13.79
C ASN A 10 -26.68 0.88 -12.38
N VAL A 11 -26.34 0.00 -11.43
CA VAL A 11 -26.11 0.37 -10.04
C VAL A 11 -24.66 0.10 -9.65
N TRP A 12 -24.10 0.99 -8.83
CA TRP A 12 -22.78 0.81 -8.21
C TRP A 12 -22.94 0.20 -6.82
N ARG A 13 -22.34 -0.96 -6.59
CA ARG A 13 -22.37 -1.67 -5.32
C ARG A 13 -21.02 -1.56 -4.63
N GLU A 14 -21.02 -1.14 -3.37
CA GLU A 14 -19.81 -1.10 -2.54
C GLU A 14 -19.26 -2.53 -2.35
N ILE A 15 -17.98 -2.71 -2.65
CA ILE A 15 -17.22 -3.94 -2.38
C ILE A 15 -16.51 -3.82 -1.03
N GLY A 16 -15.96 -2.65 -0.73
CA GLY A 16 -15.40 -2.35 0.59
C GLY A 16 -14.59 -1.07 0.63
N LYS A 17 -13.97 -0.84 1.79
CA LYS A 17 -13.16 0.35 2.12
C LYS A 17 -11.75 -0.07 2.55
N THR A 18 -10.74 0.71 2.18
CA THR A 18 -9.38 0.61 2.74
C THR A 18 -9.35 1.14 4.17
N GLU A 19 -8.21 1.00 4.84
CA GLU A 19 -7.91 1.77 6.04
C GLU A 19 -7.85 3.29 5.77
N VAL A 20 -8.03 4.07 6.82
CA VAL A 20 -7.80 5.52 6.81
C VAL A 20 -6.32 5.77 7.08
N ILE A 21 -5.69 6.57 6.22
CA ILE A 21 -4.30 7.00 6.38
C ILE A 21 -4.34 8.47 6.80
N MET A 22 -3.93 8.73 8.03
CA MET A 22 -3.86 10.07 8.60
C MET A 22 -2.76 10.90 7.94
N ASP A 23 -3.05 12.18 7.71
CA ASP A 23 -2.07 13.20 7.34
C ASP A 23 -1.07 12.72 6.28
N ASN A 24 -1.54 12.27 5.11
CA ASN A 24 -0.63 11.83 4.04
C ASN A 24 -1.15 12.25 2.66
N LEU A 25 -0.32 12.98 1.93
CA LEU A 25 -0.61 13.44 0.56
C LEU A 25 -0.30 12.38 -0.51
N ASP A 26 0.48 11.35 -0.17
CA ASP A 26 0.78 10.17 -0.98
C ASP A 26 0.40 8.89 -0.20
N PRO A 27 -0.91 8.66 0.03
CA PRO A 27 -1.38 7.53 0.81
C PRO A 27 -1.10 6.20 0.09
N LYS A 28 -0.40 5.30 0.79
CA LYS A 28 -0.14 3.91 0.37
C LYS A 28 -0.97 2.96 1.23
N TRP A 29 -2.06 2.42 0.68
CA TRP A 29 -2.91 1.46 1.38
C TRP A 29 -2.34 0.04 1.31
N VAL A 30 -2.44 -0.67 2.43
CA VAL A 30 -2.06 -2.07 2.58
C VAL A 30 -3.24 -3.00 2.30
N LYS A 31 -4.46 -2.58 2.68
CA LYS A 31 -5.65 -3.41 2.50
C LYS A 31 -5.97 -3.63 1.02
N ASN A 32 -6.14 -4.89 0.65
CA ASN A 32 -6.48 -5.32 -0.70
C ASN A 32 -7.99 -5.56 -0.85
N PHE A 33 -8.46 -5.52 -2.12
CA PHE A 33 -9.81 -5.95 -2.50
C PHE A 33 -9.71 -7.22 -3.32
N GLU A 34 -10.29 -8.32 -2.81
CA GLU A 34 -10.38 -9.57 -3.56
C GLU A 34 -11.62 -9.55 -4.45
N VAL A 35 -11.40 -9.71 -5.75
CA VAL A 35 -12.48 -9.74 -6.75
C VAL A 35 -12.25 -10.90 -7.72
N PRO A 36 -13.31 -11.66 -8.10
CA PRO A 36 -13.17 -12.68 -9.12
C PRO A 36 -12.91 -12.03 -10.48
N TYR A 37 -12.04 -12.64 -11.28
CA TYR A 37 -11.75 -12.21 -12.64
C TYR A 37 -12.37 -13.16 -13.66
N HIS A 38 -13.23 -12.62 -14.53
CA HIS A 38 -13.89 -13.35 -15.60
C HIS A 38 -13.44 -12.78 -16.95
N PHE A 39 -12.53 -13.47 -17.65
CA PHE A 39 -11.96 -12.97 -18.91
C PHE A 39 -13.01 -12.76 -20.01
N GLU A 40 -14.14 -13.48 -19.93
CA GLU A 40 -15.24 -13.42 -20.87
C GLU A 40 -16.22 -12.26 -20.61
N LYS A 41 -16.11 -11.58 -19.45
CA LYS A 41 -17.01 -10.50 -19.05
C LYS A 41 -16.29 -9.17 -18.94
N ARG A 42 -16.97 -8.11 -19.39
CA ARG A 42 -16.52 -6.73 -19.17
C ARG A 42 -17.08 -6.19 -17.86
N GLU A 43 -16.32 -6.35 -16.79
CA GLU A 43 -16.68 -5.87 -15.45
C GLU A 43 -16.06 -4.49 -15.19
N TYR A 44 -16.88 -3.57 -14.69
CA TYR A 44 -16.49 -2.19 -14.39
C TYR A 44 -16.44 -1.95 -12.88
N TYR A 45 -15.44 -1.20 -12.47
CA TYR A 45 -15.17 -0.82 -11.10
C TYR A 45 -15.03 0.69 -11.01
N ARG A 46 -15.34 1.23 -9.84
CA ARG A 46 -15.15 2.63 -9.52
C ARG A 46 -14.42 2.75 -8.21
N VAL A 47 -13.31 3.46 -8.23
CA VAL A 47 -12.57 3.86 -7.03
C VAL A 47 -13.01 5.26 -6.66
N VAL A 48 -13.33 5.47 -5.39
CA VAL A 48 -13.68 6.78 -4.83
C VAL A 48 -12.78 7.04 -3.63
N ILE A 49 -12.14 8.22 -3.61
CA ILE A 49 -11.21 8.61 -2.55
C ILE A 49 -11.81 9.74 -1.75
N TYR A 50 -11.82 9.56 -0.44
CA TYR A 50 -12.31 10.54 0.53
C TYR A 50 -11.18 10.99 1.45
N ASP A 51 -11.15 12.28 1.72
CA ASP A 51 -10.48 12.83 2.89
C ASP A 51 -11.43 12.70 4.08
N ILE A 52 -10.93 12.16 5.19
CA ILE A 52 -11.80 11.69 6.29
C ILE A 52 -11.79 12.69 7.43
N ASP A 53 -12.92 13.36 7.61
CA ASP A 53 -13.12 14.35 8.67
C ASP A 53 -13.76 13.75 9.94
N ASP A 54 -14.64 12.75 9.79
CA ASP A 54 -15.32 12.10 10.91
C ASP A 54 -14.94 10.62 11.05
N PHE A 55 -13.97 10.36 11.92
CA PHE A 55 -13.50 9.01 12.24
C PHE A 55 -14.55 8.13 12.95
N ASN A 56 -15.59 8.74 13.52
CA ASN A 56 -16.64 7.99 14.23
C ASN A 56 -17.69 7.44 13.27
N ASN A 57 -17.78 7.97 12.04
CA ASN A 57 -18.79 7.55 11.08
C ASN A 57 -18.27 7.52 9.64
N LEU A 58 -17.41 6.53 9.36
CA LEU A 58 -16.81 6.30 8.03
C LEU A 58 -17.81 5.95 6.92
N ASN A 59 -19.07 5.69 7.25
CA ASN A 59 -20.13 5.39 6.29
C ASN A 59 -20.95 6.63 5.90
N ASN A 60 -20.75 7.77 6.59
CA ASN A 60 -21.38 9.02 6.25
C ASN A 60 -20.56 9.75 5.18
N PHE A 61 -20.69 9.33 3.93
CA PHE A 61 -19.94 9.92 2.82
C PHE A 61 -20.19 11.42 2.61
N GLU A 62 -21.33 11.96 3.04
CA GLU A 62 -21.61 13.40 2.98
C GLU A 62 -20.84 14.20 4.05
N GLY A 63 -20.37 13.54 5.10
CA GLY A 63 -19.55 14.14 6.15
C GLY A 63 -18.04 14.07 5.88
N HIS A 64 -17.64 13.71 4.67
CA HIS A 64 -16.24 13.54 4.26
C HIS A 64 -15.99 14.27 2.94
N ASP A 65 -14.84 14.92 2.83
CA ASP A 65 -14.48 15.64 1.62
C ASP A 65 -14.11 14.69 0.47
N LEU A 66 -14.84 14.79 -0.66
CA LEU A 66 -14.53 14.02 -1.86
C LEU A 66 -13.24 14.54 -2.51
N VAL A 67 -12.22 13.68 -2.56
CA VAL A 67 -10.98 13.97 -3.29
C VAL A 67 -11.20 13.78 -4.79
N GLY A 68 -11.84 12.65 -5.14
CA GLY A 68 -12.26 12.35 -6.50
C GLY A 68 -12.54 10.86 -6.71
N ALA A 69 -12.95 10.53 -7.92
CA ALA A 69 -13.27 9.16 -8.32
C ALA A 69 -12.72 8.84 -9.69
N VAL A 70 -12.56 7.56 -9.98
CA VAL A 70 -12.25 7.08 -11.33
C VAL A 70 -12.95 5.77 -11.61
N GLU A 71 -13.43 5.62 -12.84
CA GLU A 71 -14.00 4.38 -13.34
C GLU A 71 -12.98 3.65 -14.24
N PHE A 72 -12.96 2.34 -14.15
CA PHE A 72 -12.10 1.49 -14.98
C PHE A 72 -12.73 0.12 -15.15
N ALA A 73 -12.47 -0.54 -16.27
CA ALA A 73 -12.73 -1.95 -16.41
C ALA A 73 -11.57 -2.77 -15.83
N ILE A 74 -11.87 -3.91 -15.22
CA ILE A 74 -10.84 -4.76 -14.59
C ILE A 74 -9.77 -5.21 -15.60
N HIS A 75 -10.16 -5.40 -16.87
CA HIS A 75 -9.21 -5.74 -17.93
C HIS A 75 -8.14 -4.66 -18.13
N GLU A 76 -8.46 -3.37 -17.91
CA GLU A 76 -7.51 -2.27 -18.11
C GLU A 76 -6.30 -2.39 -17.18
N VAL A 77 -6.51 -2.83 -15.93
CA VAL A 77 -5.42 -3.02 -14.97
C VAL A 77 -4.72 -4.37 -15.17
N VAL A 78 -5.47 -5.44 -15.43
CA VAL A 78 -4.91 -6.79 -15.62
C VAL A 78 -4.00 -6.84 -16.86
N THR A 79 -4.33 -6.12 -17.94
CA THR A 79 -3.51 -6.09 -19.16
C THR A 79 -2.53 -4.92 -19.23
N ALA A 80 -2.51 -4.03 -18.22
CA ALA A 80 -1.56 -2.93 -18.20
C ALA A 80 -0.14 -3.44 -17.97
N ALA A 81 0.84 -2.67 -18.43
CA ALA A 81 2.24 -2.94 -18.13
C ALA A 81 2.44 -3.01 -16.60
N ASN A 82 3.15 -4.05 -16.14
CA ASN A 82 3.36 -4.35 -14.71
C ASN A 82 2.05 -4.44 -13.91
N HIS A 83 0.92 -4.80 -14.54
CA HIS A 83 -0.40 -4.87 -13.92
C HIS A 83 -0.79 -3.60 -13.15
N THR A 84 -0.35 -2.45 -13.66
CA THR A 84 -0.43 -1.17 -12.96
C THR A 84 -1.16 -0.16 -13.84
N LEU A 85 -2.28 0.36 -13.34
CA LEU A 85 -3.09 1.37 -13.97
C LEU A 85 -3.01 2.67 -13.18
N GLU A 86 -2.49 3.73 -13.80
CA GLU A 86 -2.49 5.06 -13.23
C GLU A 86 -3.51 5.94 -13.95
N LYS A 87 -4.41 6.58 -13.21
CA LYS A 87 -5.42 7.49 -13.75
C LYS A 87 -5.53 8.76 -12.92
N ARG A 88 -5.92 9.85 -13.57
CA ARG A 88 -6.34 11.08 -12.87
C ARG A 88 -7.70 10.86 -12.22
N LEU A 89 -7.86 11.45 -11.06
CA LEU A 89 -9.13 11.43 -10.34
C LEU A 89 -10.03 12.56 -10.88
N ASP A 90 -11.30 12.25 -11.06
CA ASP A 90 -12.33 13.19 -11.47
C ASP A 90 -13.15 13.62 -10.25
N CYS A 91 -13.32 14.92 -10.05
CA CYS A 91 -14.20 15.48 -9.02
C CYS A 91 -14.86 16.74 -9.56
N ALA A 92 -16.19 16.78 -9.57
CA ALA A 92 -16.95 17.94 -10.03
C ALA A 92 -16.88 19.11 -9.04
N GLU A 93 -16.61 18.84 -7.75
CA GLU A 93 -16.53 19.84 -6.69
C GLU A 93 -15.18 20.56 -6.65
N ARG A 94 -14.15 20.02 -7.33
CA ARG A 94 -12.80 20.56 -7.39
C ARG A 94 -12.48 21.06 -8.79
N ALA A 95 -11.60 22.06 -8.90
CA ALA A 95 -11.16 22.54 -10.20
C ALA A 95 -10.42 21.44 -10.98
N ALA A 96 -10.55 21.44 -12.31
CA ALA A 96 -9.88 20.46 -13.16
C ALA A 96 -8.37 20.39 -12.88
N GLY A 97 -7.88 19.19 -12.58
CA GLY A 97 -6.47 18.94 -12.26
C GLY A 97 -6.10 19.04 -10.78
N GLN A 98 -7.03 19.35 -9.87
CA GLN A 98 -6.76 19.43 -8.43
C GLN A 98 -7.01 18.13 -7.65
N SER A 99 -7.59 17.11 -8.28
CA SER A 99 -7.95 15.86 -7.62
C SER A 99 -6.82 14.82 -7.57
N GLY A 100 -5.63 15.11 -8.07
CA GLY A 100 -4.49 14.19 -8.04
C GLY A 100 -4.62 12.98 -8.98
N THR A 101 -3.82 11.95 -8.73
CA THR A 101 -3.84 10.67 -9.45
C THR A 101 -4.05 9.50 -8.49
N VAL A 102 -4.51 8.38 -9.02
CA VAL A 102 -4.57 7.10 -8.31
C VAL A 102 -3.84 6.03 -9.12
N LYS A 103 -3.03 5.25 -8.41
CA LYS A 103 -2.33 4.08 -8.93
C LYS A 103 -3.01 2.81 -8.43
N ILE A 104 -3.54 2.01 -9.34
CA ILE A 104 -4.23 0.76 -9.07
C ILE A 104 -3.31 -0.38 -9.53
N ILE A 105 -3.01 -1.32 -8.65
CA ILE A 105 -2.15 -2.48 -8.94
C ILE A 105 -3.02 -3.73 -8.86
N ALA A 106 -3.06 -4.52 -9.93
CA ALA A 106 -3.63 -5.86 -9.92
C ALA A 106 -2.55 -6.87 -9.54
N ASP A 107 -2.97 -7.84 -8.74
CA ASP A 107 -2.13 -8.88 -8.18
C ASP A 107 -2.94 -10.18 -8.18
N GLU A 108 -2.41 -11.20 -8.84
CA GLU A 108 -3.04 -12.52 -8.84
C GLU A 108 -2.72 -13.20 -7.51
N LYS A 109 -3.79 -13.58 -6.80
CA LYS A 109 -3.65 -14.29 -5.54
C LYS A 109 -3.29 -15.75 -5.85
N GLU A 110 -2.00 -16.03 -5.81
CA GLU A 110 -1.45 -17.38 -5.89
C GLU A 110 -1.39 -17.98 -4.48
N GLY A 111 -1.80 -19.25 -4.35
CA GLY A 111 -1.72 -19.96 -3.09
C GLY A 111 -2.97 -19.90 -2.21
N LEU A 112 -3.18 -20.98 -1.46
CA LEU A 112 -4.22 -21.11 -0.43
C LEU A 112 -3.61 -21.37 0.94
N ASN A 113 -2.27 -21.31 1.05
CA ASN A 113 -1.63 -21.53 2.32
C ASN A 113 -1.88 -20.33 3.24
N ASN A 114 -2.09 -20.64 4.52
CA ASN A 114 -2.19 -19.64 5.58
C ASN A 114 -0.89 -19.63 6.40
N GLU A 115 0.26 -19.90 5.75
CA GLU A 115 1.54 -19.85 6.44
C GLU A 115 1.92 -18.38 6.68
N GLU A 116 2.16 -18.03 7.94
CA GLU A 116 2.61 -16.71 8.36
C GLU A 116 4.11 -16.69 8.58
N ILE A 117 4.76 -15.62 8.12
CA ILE A 117 6.12 -15.29 8.53
C ILE A 117 6.08 -14.23 9.63
N ASN A 118 6.84 -14.51 10.69
CA ASN A 118 6.92 -13.65 11.87
C ASN A 118 8.37 -13.20 12.08
N PHE A 119 8.61 -11.90 12.09
CA PHE A 119 9.96 -11.36 12.32
C PHE A 119 9.93 -10.05 13.09
N ASN A 120 10.98 -9.82 13.90
CA ASN A 120 11.21 -8.54 14.55
C ASN A 120 12.22 -7.74 13.74
N LEU A 121 12.04 -6.41 13.71
CA LEU A 121 12.95 -5.52 13.03
C LEU A 121 13.46 -4.45 14.01
N SER A 122 14.76 -4.19 13.94
CA SER A 122 15.40 -3.07 14.60
C SER A 122 16.40 -2.42 13.65
N GLY A 123 16.59 -1.11 13.76
CA GLY A 123 17.47 -0.38 12.88
C GLY A 123 18.12 0.83 13.54
N GLN A 124 19.35 1.11 13.13
CA GLN A 124 20.07 2.33 13.49
C GLN A 124 20.18 3.21 12.24
N PHE A 125 19.86 4.50 12.38
CA PHE A 125 19.89 5.46 11.28
C PHE A 125 20.79 6.63 11.66
N SER A 126 21.43 7.25 10.67
CA SER A 126 22.31 8.40 10.92
C SER A 126 21.58 9.58 11.57
N SER A 127 20.28 9.74 11.30
CA SER A 127 19.39 10.60 12.06
C SER A 127 18.86 9.83 13.27
N GLY A 128 19.52 9.97 14.41
CA GLY A 128 19.10 9.35 15.67
C GLY A 128 17.91 10.03 16.36
N ASP A 129 17.27 11.00 15.70
CA ASP A 129 16.21 11.84 16.20
C ASP A 129 14.88 11.65 15.44
N GLY A 130 13.76 11.88 16.13
CA GLY A 130 12.42 11.86 15.55
C GLY A 130 11.74 10.50 15.62
N TYR A 131 10.85 10.26 14.66
CA TYR A 131 9.98 9.09 14.61
C TYR A 131 10.10 8.41 13.25
N ASN A 132 10.24 7.08 13.23
CA ASN A 132 10.40 6.31 12.02
C ASN A 132 9.35 5.20 11.91
N PHE A 133 9.05 4.80 10.69
CA PHE A 133 8.23 3.64 10.36
C PHE A 133 8.75 3.00 9.06
N PHE A 134 8.27 1.81 8.75
CA PHE A 134 8.59 1.16 7.49
C PHE A 134 7.37 0.54 6.82
N PHE A 135 7.51 0.29 5.53
CA PHE A 135 6.62 -0.57 4.76
C PHE A 135 7.36 -1.84 4.38
N VAL A 136 6.65 -2.96 4.40
CA VAL A 136 7.08 -4.17 3.70
C VAL A 136 6.34 -4.21 2.37
N HIS A 137 7.09 -4.43 1.31
CA HIS A 137 6.59 -4.45 -0.05
C HIS A 137 6.80 -5.82 -0.69
N LYS A 138 5.73 -6.32 -1.29
CA LYS A 138 5.76 -7.44 -2.23
C LYS A 138 6.31 -6.97 -3.57
N PHE A 139 7.23 -7.75 -4.14
CA PHE A 139 7.70 -7.58 -5.50
C PHE A 139 6.62 -7.98 -6.51
N MET A 140 6.26 -7.04 -7.38
CA MET A 140 5.29 -7.25 -8.46
C MET A 140 5.95 -7.29 -9.84
N GLY A 141 7.23 -6.93 -9.94
CA GLY A 141 7.98 -6.82 -11.18
C GLY A 141 9.09 -5.77 -11.09
N PRO A 142 9.90 -5.59 -12.15
CA PRO A 142 10.98 -4.61 -12.15
C PRO A 142 10.49 -3.20 -11.80
N ASN A 143 11.03 -2.62 -10.72
CA ASN A 143 10.62 -1.34 -10.16
C ASN A 143 9.13 -1.23 -9.76
N ASN A 144 8.40 -2.35 -9.69
CA ASN A 144 7.02 -2.38 -9.24
C ASN A 144 6.91 -3.14 -7.92
N PHE A 145 6.52 -2.41 -6.88
CA PHE A 145 6.42 -2.91 -5.53
C PHE A 145 5.08 -2.47 -4.94
N LYS A 146 4.42 -3.38 -4.24
CA LYS A 146 3.13 -3.15 -3.60
C LYS A 146 3.28 -3.27 -2.08
N PRO A 147 2.85 -2.26 -1.29
CA PRO A 147 2.90 -2.36 0.17
C PRO A 147 1.94 -3.45 0.65
N VAL A 148 2.40 -4.30 1.56
CA VAL A 148 1.63 -5.39 2.18
C VAL A 148 1.63 -5.33 3.70
N TYR A 149 2.48 -4.48 4.27
CA TYR A 149 2.48 -4.19 5.70
C TYR A 149 3.02 -2.79 5.94
N LYS A 150 2.52 -2.14 6.99
CA LYS A 150 3.03 -0.87 7.51
C LYS A 150 3.25 -1.03 9.02
N SER A 151 4.43 -0.67 9.50
CA SER A 151 4.74 -0.69 10.93
C SER A 151 4.04 0.45 11.68
N GLU A 152 4.06 0.36 13.02
CA GLU A 152 3.84 1.54 13.84
C GLU A 152 4.95 2.59 13.65
N ILE A 153 4.64 3.81 14.07
CA ILE A 153 5.59 4.92 14.15
C ILE A 153 6.26 4.85 15.52
N THR A 154 7.58 4.65 15.54
CA THR A 154 8.37 4.49 16.77
C THR A 154 9.47 5.55 16.87
N SER A 155 9.90 5.88 18.10
CA SER A 155 11.02 6.79 18.35
C SER A 155 12.32 6.03 18.61
N CYS A 156 13.43 6.73 18.52
CA CYS A 156 14.74 6.18 18.84
C CYS A 156 14.90 6.00 20.37
N VAL A 157 15.36 4.82 20.80
CA VAL A 157 15.74 4.53 22.19
C VAL A 157 17.17 4.00 22.19
N ASN A 158 18.07 4.67 22.92
CA ASN A 158 19.50 4.31 22.99
C ASN A 158 20.20 4.15 21.62
N GLY A 159 19.81 4.95 20.62
CA GLY A 159 20.40 4.93 19.28
C GLY A 159 19.78 3.90 18.33
N SER A 160 18.77 3.14 18.77
CA SER A 160 18.09 2.13 17.97
C SER A 160 16.58 2.38 17.90
N PHE A 161 16.00 2.15 16.73
CA PHE A 161 14.57 2.02 16.55
C PHE A 161 14.22 0.54 16.60
N THR A 162 13.22 0.18 17.39
CA THR A 162 12.71 -1.19 17.50
C THR A 162 11.22 -1.15 17.26
N TRP A 163 10.75 -2.02 16.37
CA TRP A 163 9.34 -2.13 16.03
C TRP A 163 8.72 -3.39 16.61
N ASN A 164 7.40 -3.43 16.62
CA ASN A 164 6.62 -4.60 16.98
C ASN A 164 6.85 -5.77 16.00
N LEU A 165 6.44 -6.96 16.43
CA LEU A 165 6.48 -8.17 15.61
C LEU A 165 5.70 -7.94 14.31
N VAL A 166 6.36 -8.15 13.17
CA VAL A 166 5.72 -8.21 11.87
C VAL A 166 5.16 -9.61 11.70
N SER A 167 3.89 -9.70 11.34
CA SER A 167 3.19 -10.95 11.02
C SER A 167 2.44 -10.75 9.71
N VAL A 168 2.82 -11.50 8.68
CA VAL A 168 2.24 -11.41 7.32
C VAL A 168 2.18 -12.79 6.69
N LEU A 169 1.17 -13.02 5.83
CA LEU A 169 1.06 -14.27 5.10
C LEU A 169 2.15 -14.37 4.03
N THR A 170 2.73 -15.56 3.89
CA THR A 170 3.74 -15.85 2.86
C THR A 170 3.16 -15.71 1.44
N SER A 171 1.87 -16.04 1.27
CA SER A 171 1.12 -15.83 0.03
C SER A 171 0.94 -14.34 -0.30
N GLU A 172 0.76 -13.47 0.70
CA GLU A 172 0.62 -12.03 0.50
C GLU A 172 1.93 -11.31 0.20
N ILE A 173 3.05 -11.74 0.77
CA ILE A 173 4.34 -11.05 0.63
C ILE A 173 5.20 -11.57 -0.53
N ALA A 174 5.07 -12.85 -0.88
CA ALA A 174 5.97 -13.51 -1.83
C ALA A 174 5.30 -14.55 -2.75
N ASN A 175 3.97 -14.69 -2.76
CA ASN A 175 3.26 -15.75 -3.50
C ASN A 175 3.82 -17.15 -3.22
N GLU A 176 4.21 -17.42 -1.97
CA GLU A 176 4.81 -18.70 -1.58
C GLU A 176 6.16 -19.02 -2.25
N ASP A 177 6.76 -18.10 -3.02
CA ASP A 177 8.07 -18.23 -3.65
C ASP A 177 9.18 -17.79 -2.68
N PRO A 178 10.01 -18.70 -2.16
CA PRO A 178 10.97 -18.36 -1.11
C PRO A 178 12.09 -17.43 -1.55
N GLU A 179 12.38 -17.39 -2.85
CA GLU A 179 13.48 -16.61 -3.44
C GLU A 179 13.03 -15.23 -3.93
N ARG A 180 11.71 -14.98 -3.94
CA ARG A 180 11.15 -13.71 -4.41
C ARG A 180 11.62 -12.55 -3.54
N GLU A 181 12.01 -11.47 -4.20
CA GLU A 181 12.46 -10.24 -3.53
C GLU A 181 11.32 -9.67 -2.66
N ILE A 182 11.68 -9.33 -1.43
CA ILE A 182 10.88 -8.60 -0.47
C ILE A 182 11.64 -7.31 -0.20
N ARG A 183 10.95 -6.17 -0.25
CA ARG A 183 11.57 -4.87 0.02
C ARG A 183 11.02 -4.27 1.30
N ILE A 184 11.91 -3.87 2.21
CA ILE A 184 11.54 -3.14 3.43
C ILE A 184 12.03 -1.70 3.28
N GLU A 185 11.10 -0.75 3.18
CA GLU A 185 11.37 0.66 2.92
C GLU A 185 11.10 1.51 4.16
N PHE A 186 12.07 2.33 4.58
CA PHE A 186 12.04 3.08 5.83
C PHE A 186 11.79 4.57 5.60
N PHE A 187 11.06 5.18 6.53
CA PHE A 187 10.67 6.59 6.46
C PHE A 187 10.81 7.29 7.81
N LYS A 188 11.29 8.54 7.79
CA LYS A 188 11.16 9.48 8.90
C LYS A 188 9.80 10.18 8.81
N SER A 189 8.98 10.01 9.84
CA SER A 189 7.65 10.58 9.94
C SER A 189 7.71 12.10 10.12
N GLN A 190 6.75 12.79 9.52
CA GLN A 190 6.59 14.24 9.58
C GLN A 190 5.11 14.56 9.77
N LYS A 191 4.82 15.55 10.63
CA LYS A 191 3.44 16.01 10.87
C LYS A 191 2.77 16.61 9.64
N SER A 192 3.54 17.04 8.65
CA SER A 192 3.04 17.56 7.36
C SER A 192 2.50 16.47 6.42
N GLY A 193 2.71 15.19 6.76
CA GLY A 193 2.45 14.06 5.87
C GLY A 193 3.48 13.81 4.78
N LYS A 194 4.42 14.74 4.58
CA LYS A 194 5.51 14.58 3.61
C LYS A 194 6.67 13.81 4.24
N HIS A 195 6.45 12.52 4.48
CA HIS A 195 7.45 11.65 5.09
C HIS A 195 8.74 11.57 4.25
N VAL A 196 9.89 11.46 4.92
CA VAL A 196 11.21 11.45 4.27
C VAL A 196 11.71 10.03 4.15
N ASN A 197 11.96 9.57 2.93
CA ASN A 197 12.55 8.26 2.65
C ASN A 197 13.98 8.18 3.21
N LEU A 198 14.23 7.17 4.06
CA LEU A 198 15.54 6.89 4.66
C LEU A 198 16.34 5.84 3.88
N GLY A 199 15.70 5.16 2.93
CA GLY A 199 16.25 4.07 2.14
C GLY A 199 15.47 2.78 2.33
N TYR A 200 15.93 1.71 1.70
CA TYR A 200 15.31 0.39 1.78
C TYR A 200 16.36 -0.72 1.91
N MET A 201 15.94 -1.89 2.38
CA MET A 201 16.66 -3.13 2.21
C MET A 201 15.84 -4.09 1.34
N SER A 202 16.54 -5.03 0.70
CA SER A 202 15.90 -6.15 0.00
C SER A 202 16.33 -7.45 0.67
N CYS A 203 15.38 -8.36 0.84
CA CYS A 203 15.59 -9.72 1.33
C CYS A 203 14.66 -10.70 0.61
N ASN A 204 14.60 -11.96 1.04
CA ASN A 204 13.61 -12.93 0.60
C ASN A 204 13.17 -13.84 1.77
N LEU A 205 12.19 -14.72 1.57
CA LEU A 205 11.70 -15.58 2.66
C LEU A 205 12.77 -16.56 3.15
N ALA A 206 13.64 -17.05 2.27
CA ALA A 206 14.74 -17.94 2.65
C ALA A 206 15.67 -17.26 3.68
N GLN A 207 16.11 -16.03 3.38
CA GLN A 207 16.94 -15.23 4.27
C GLN A 207 16.22 -14.89 5.59
N LEU A 208 14.93 -14.56 5.54
CA LEU A 208 14.15 -14.29 6.76
C LEU A 208 14.00 -15.53 7.65
N ARG A 209 14.05 -16.74 7.08
CA ARG A 209 14.01 -18.02 7.82
C ARG A 209 15.37 -18.42 8.41
N GLU A 210 16.48 -17.95 7.84
CA GLU A 210 17.84 -18.27 8.30
C GLU A 210 18.21 -17.62 9.65
N GLY A 211 17.44 -16.63 10.12
CA GLY A 211 17.55 -16.06 11.47
C GLY A 211 17.94 -14.59 11.48
N MET A 212 18.85 -14.19 12.37
CA MET A 212 19.28 -12.78 12.50
C MET A 212 20.15 -12.39 11.31
N VAL A 213 19.64 -11.50 10.46
CA VAL A 213 20.35 -10.99 9.28
C VAL A 213 20.51 -9.48 9.39
N GLU A 214 21.73 -8.99 9.16
CA GLU A 214 22.04 -7.57 9.11
C GLU A 214 22.08 -7.08 7.66
N PHE A 215 21.39 -5.97 7.39
CA PHE A 215 21.35 -5.36 6.06
C PHE A 215 21.84 -3.91 6.12
N GLN A 216 22.57 -3.50 5.08
CA GLN A 216 22.89 -2.10 4.84
C GLN A 216 21.78 -1.48 3.98
N LEU A 217 21.35 -0.27 4.34
CA LEU A 217 20.31 0.42 3.58
C LEU A 217 20.83 0.83 2.20
N MET A 218 20.02 0.56 1.19
CA MET A 218 20.24 0.90 -0.20
C MET A 218 19.37 2.09 -0.60
N GLY A 219 19.98 3.00 -1.37
CA GLY A 219 19.29 4.10 -2.05
C GLY A 219 18.63 5.13 -1.13
N ARG A 220 18.36 6.31 -1.68
CA ARG A 220 17.26 7.18 -1.24
C ARG A 220 16.38 7.30 -2.47
N GLN A 221 15.13 6.82 -2.43
CA GLN A 221 14.24 7.18 -3.53
C GLN A 221 14.02 8.69 -3.45
N LYS A 222 14.57 9.43 -4.42
CA LYS A 222 14.15 10.81 -4.66
C LYS A 222 12.69 10.69 -5.13
N ASN A 223 11.75 11.08 -4.27
CA ASN A 223 10.35 11.25 -4.65
C ASN A 223 10.32 12.03 -5.99
N GLN A 224 9.84 11.39 -7.05
CA GLN A 224 9.43 12.06 -8.29
C GLN A 224 7.98 12.48 -8.14
#